data_AF-A0A2W6DYT0-F1
#
_entry.id   AF-A0A2W6DYT0-F1
#
_cell.length_a   1.000
_cell.length_b   1.000
_cell.length_c   1.000
_cell.angle_alpha   90.00
_cell.angle_beta   90.00
_cell.angle_gamma   90.00
#
_symmetry.space_group_name_H-M   'P 1'
#
loop_
_entity.id
_entity.type
_entity.pdbx_description
1 polymer ?
#
loop_
_entity_poly.entity_id
_entity_poly.type
_entity_poly.pdbx_seq_one_letter_code
_entity_poly.pdbx_strand_id
1 'polypeptide(L)'
;MSSERVTVSLPDEMLRAAQAVAEQRGVPFSAVVAEALAGRLVDAWLAEHQAQHGPFDEAELQTLAAKVGVPYLGPGRADDSAA
;
A
#
# COMPACT_ATOMS: atom_id res chain seq x y z
N MET A 1 6.01 21.92 2.77
CA MET A 1 5.86 20.61 2.11
C MET A 1 6.36 20.77 0.69
N SER A 2 7.51 20.20 0.34
CA SER A 2 7.98 20.19 -1.06
C SER A 2 7.25 19.06 -1.77
N SER A 3 6.48 19.38 -2.81
CA SER A 3 5.85 18.39 -3.67
C SER A 3 6.71 18.21 -4.91
N GLU A 4 7.39 17.08 -4.99
CA GLU A 4 8.18 16.70 -6.16
C GLU A 4 7.26 16.20 -7.27
N ARG A 5 7.48 16.66 -8.51
CA ARG A 5 6.69 16.26 -9.67
C ARG A 5 7.36 15.05 -10.32
N VAL A 6 6.65 13.93 -10.35
CA VAL A 6 7.09 12.70 -11.02
C VAL A 6 6.30 12.53 -12.32
N THR A 7 7.01 12.30 -13.42
CA THR A 7 6.42 11.96 -14.72
C THR A 7 6.69 10.48 -14.99
N VAL A 8 5.66 9.74 -15.37
CA VAL A 8 5.76 8.31 -15.71
C VAL A 8 5.16 8.03 -17.08
N SER A 9 5.75 7.08 -17.79
CA SER A 9 5.19 6.54 -19.02
C SER A 9 4.51 5.21 -18.71
N LEU A 10 3.25 5.07 -19.13
CA LEU A 10 2.45 3.87 -18.89
C LEU A 10 2.00 3.31 -20.25
N PRO A 11 1.90 1.97 -20.39
CA PRO A 11 1.26 1.36 -21.55
C PRO A 11 -0.20 1.81 -21.69
N ASP A 12 -0.69 1.90 -22.93
CA ASP A 12 -2.06 2.36 -23.23
C ASP A 12 -3.14 1.56 -22.49
N GLU A 13 -2.94 0.26 -22.30
CA GLU A 13 -3.87 -0.60 -21.55
C GLU A 13 -3.96 -0.19 -20.07
N MET A 14 -2.83 0.15 -19.45
CA MET A 14 -2.79 0.62 -18.06
C MET A 14 -3.40 2.01 -17.92
N LEU A 15 -3.17 2.90 -18.91
CA LEU A 15 -3.82 4.21 -18.95
C LEU A 15 -5.34 4.07 -18.94
N ARG A 16 -5.89 3.20 -19.80
CA ARG A 16 -7.34 2.96 -19.87
C ARG A 16 -7.88 2.35 -18.59
N ALA A 17 -7.18 1.38 -18.00
CA ALA A 17 -7.60 0.76 -16.75
C ALA A 17 -7.64 1.77 -15.59
N ALA A 18 -6.59 2.58 -15.44
CA ALA A 18 -6.54 3.60 -14.39
C ALA A 18 -7.61 4.69 -14.60
N GLN A 19 -7.89 5.06 -15.86
CA GLN A 19 -8.98 5.99 -16.20
C GLN A 19 -10.35 5.43 -15.80
N ALA A 20 -10.65 4.17 -16.12
CA ALA A 20 -11.92 3.54 -15.75
C ALA A 20 -12.12 3.48 -14.22
N VAL A 21 -11.05 3.18 -13.47
CA VAL A 21 -11.07 3.17 -12.00
C VAL A 21 -11.28 4.59 -11.45
N ALA A 22 -10.63 5.60 -12.04
CA ALA A 22 -10.78 6.99 -11.65
C ALA A 22 -12.23 7.47 -11.81
N GLU A 23 -12.85 7.17 -12.95
CA GLU A 23 -14.25 7.46 -13.24
C GLU A 23 -15.20 6.74 -12.27
N GLN A 24 -14.99 5.45 -12.05
CA GLN A 24 -15.81 4.65 -11.14
C GLN A 24 -15.75 5.16 -9.69
N ARG A 25 -14.56 5.59 -9.24
CA ARG A 25 -14.33 6.11 -7.88
C ARG A 25 -14.64 7.60 -7.75
N GLY A 26 -14.88 8.31 -8.85
CA GLY A 26 -15.07 9.76 -8.85
C GLY A 26 -13.84 10.55 -8.38
N VAL A 27 -12.63 10.02 -8.62
CA VAL A 27 -11.37 10.63 -8.19
C VAL A 27 -10.50 11.03 -9.40
N PRO A 28 -9.53 11.95 -9.24
CA PRO A 28 -8.60 12.27 -10.32
C PRO A 28 -7.76 11.06 -10.75
N PHE A 29 -7.50 10.93 -12.05
CA PHE A 29 -6.61 9.90 -12.61
C PHE A 29 -5.24 9.83 -11.89
N SER A 30 -4.65 10.99 -11.60
CA SER A 30 -3.36 11.07 -10.90
C SER A 30 -3.40 10.48 -9.50
N ALA A 31 -4.54 10.52 -8.81
CA ALA A 31 -4.69 9.92 -7.48
C ALA A 31 -4.63 8.39 -7.57
N VAL A 32 -5.27 7.79 -8.58
CA VAL A 32 -5.23 6.34 -8.83
C VAL A 32 -3.80 5.89 -9.15
N VAL A 33 -3.11 6.62 -10.03
CA VAL A 33 -1.72 6.28 -10.40
C VAL A 33 -0.78 6.45 -9.20
N ALA A 34 -0.93 7.53 -8.42
CA ALA A 34 -0.12 7.76 -7.24
C ALA A 34 -0.34 6.68 -6.16
N GLU A 35 -1.59 6.29 -5.90
CA GLU A 35 -1.92 5.22 -4.95
C GLU A 35 -1.31 3.87 -5.38
N ALA A 36 -1.44 3.51 -6.66
CA ALA A 36 -0.87 2.29 -7.20
C ALA A 36 0.67 2.28 -7.12
N LEU A 37 1.32 3.39 -7.46
CA LEU A 37 2.78 3.52 -7.36
C LEU A 37 3.25 3.48 -5.91
N ALA A 38 2.54 4.16 -5.00
CA ALA A 38 2.87 4.15 -3.58
C ALA A 38 2.84 2.72 -3.01
N GLY A 39 1.80 1.93 -3.32
CA GLY A 39 1.72 0.53 -2.91
C GLY A 39 2.92 -0.29 -3.40
N ARG A 40 3.26 -0.16 -4.69
CA ARG A 40 4.41 -0.90 -5.28
C ARG A 40 5.76 -0.48 -4.71
N LEU A 41 5.95 0.80 -4.41
CA LEU A 41 7.19 1.29 -3.80
C LEU A 41 7.32 0.80 -2.35
N VAL A 42 6.22 0.76 -1.60
CA VAL A 42 6.19 0.16 -0.25
C VAL A 42 6.52 -1.32 -0.32
N ASP A 43 5.93 -2.07 -1.25
CA ASP A 43 6.22 -3.50 -1.44
C ASP A 43 7.69 -3.75 -1.79
N ALA A 44 8.25 -2.95 -2.70
CA ALA A 44 9.65 -3.05 -3.12
C ALA A 44 10.60 -2.75 -1.96
N TRP A 45 10.33 -1.67 -1.22
CA TRP A 45 11.08 -1.32 -0.02
C TRP A 45 10.98 -2.41 1.05
N LEU A 46 9.79 -2.97 1.26
CA LEU A 46 9.55 -4.04 2.23
C LEU A 46 10.37 -5.29 1.87
N ALA A 47 10.37 -5.68 0.61
CA ALA A 47 11.15 -6.82 0.13
C ALA A 47 12.66 -6.60 0.33
N GLU A 48 13.16 -5.40 0.00
CA GLU A 48 14.57 -5.06 0.21
C GLU A 48 14.94 -5.06 1.70
N HIS A 49 14.11 -4.45 2.54
CA HIS A 49 14.32 -4.40 3.99
C HIS A 49 14.38 -5.81 4.58
N GLN A 50 13.46 -6.69 4.20
CA GLN A 50 13.43 -8.07 4.70
C GLN A 50 14.59 -8.91 4.18
N ALA A 51 15.11 -8.63 2.97
CA ALA A 51 16.32 -9.26 2.48
C ALA A 51 17.57 -8.88 3.30
N GLN A 52 17.60 -7.66 3.86
CA GLN A 52 18.73 -7.15 4.64
C GLN A 52 18.64 -7.47 6.14
N HIS A 53 17.43 -7.47 6.70
CA HIS A 53 17.19 -7.55 8.14
C HIS A 53 16.42 -8.80 8.58
N GLY A 54 15.88 -9.57 7.64
CA GLY A 54 14.96 -10.66 7.92
C GLY A 54 13.48 -10.21 7.94
N PRO A 55 12.52 -11.16 7.94
CA PRO A 55 11.10 -10.84 8.08
C PRO A 55 10.82 -10.24 9.46
N PHE A 56 9.80 -9.38 9.54
CA PHE A 56 9.34 -8.84 10.82
C PHE A 56 8.79 -9.95 11.72
N ASP A 57 9.20 -9.92 12.98
CA ASP A 57 8.61 -10.80 14.00
C ASP A 57 7.28 -10.25 14.53
N GLU A 58 6.57 -11.07 15.31
CA GLU A 58 5.27 -10.70 15.86
C GLU A 58 5.33 -9.50 16.84
N ALA A 59 6.40 -9.38 17.62
CA ALA A 59 6.56 -8.29 18.58
C ALA A 59 6.84 -6.96 17.86
N GLU A 60 7.62 -7.01 16.78
CA GLU A 60 7.88 -5.87 15.90
C GLU A 60 6.59 -5.40 15.21
N LEU A 61 5.78 -6.33 14.69
CA LEU A 61 4.50 -5.98 14.06
C LEU A 61 3.50 -5.38 15.06
N GLN A 62 3.42 -5.91 16.29
CA GLN A 62 2.59 -5.33 17.35
C GLN A 62 3.06 -3.91 17.72
N THR A 63 4.37 -3.70 17.82
CA THR A 63 4.96 -2.38 18.11
C THR A 63 4.67 -1.39 17.00
N LEU A 64 4.77 -1.81 15.74
CA LEU A 64 4.43 -0.99 14.58
C LEU A 64 2.95 -0.61 14.58
N ALA A 65 2.05 -1.57 14.82
CA ALA A 65 0.61 -1.32 14.89
C ALA A 65 0.26 -0.29 15.98
N ALA A 66 0.83 -0.45 17.18
CA ALA A 66 0.66 0.50 18.27
C ALA A 66 1.17 1.90 17.91
N LYS A 67 2.31 2.00 17.21
CA LYS A 67 2.91 3.27 16.80
C LYS A 67 2.06 4.04 15.80
N VAL A 68 1.40 3.35 14.87
CA VAL A 68 0.55 3.98 13.84
C VAL A 68 -0.93 4.06 14.26
N GLY A 69 -1.26 3.60 15.47
CA GLY A 69 -2.60 3.69 16.05
C GLY A 69 -3.63 2.76 15.40
N VAL A 70 -3.19 1.65 14.81
CA VAL A 70 -4.07 0.64 14.21
C VAL A 70 -4.11 -0.62 15.08
N PRO A 71 -5.26 -1.33 15.18
CA PRO A 71 -5.31 -2.62 15.86
C PRO A 71 -4.39 -3.64 15.18
N TYR A 72 -3.57 -4.35 15.97
CA TYR A 72 -2.82 -5.49 15.46
C TYR A 72 -3.78 -6.66 15.25
N LEU A 73 -3.93 -7.09 14.00
CA LEU A 73 -4.61 -8.33 13.63
C LEU A 73 -3.53 -9.37 13.36
N GLY A 74 -3.21 -10.17 14.37
CA GLY A 74 -2.27 -11.29 14.21
C GLY A 74 -2.76 -12.29 13.17
N PRO A 75 -1.88 -13.20 12.68
CA PRO A 75 -2.28 -14.27 11.78
C PRO A 75 -3.38 -15.11 12.44
N GLY A 76 -4.63 -14.88 12.01
CA GLY A 76 -5.81 -15.38 12.70
C GLY A 76 -5.89 -16.90 12.69
N ARG A 77 -6.34 -17.48 13.80
CA ARG A 77 -7.45 -18.42 13.67
C ARG A 77 -8.64 -17.60 13.20
N ALA A 78 -9.26 -18.03 12.11
CA ALA A 78 -10.61 -17.59 11.80
C ALA A 78 -11.52 -17.87 13.01
N ASP A 79 -12.49 -17.00 13.23
CA ASP A 79 -13.61 -17.05 14.18
C ASP A 79 -13.56 -16.08 15.38
N ASP A 80 -14.73 -15.50 15.63
CA ASP A 80 -15.16 -14.58 16.69
C ASP A 80 -14.86 -13.09 16.55
N SER A 81 -15.59 -12.43 15.63
CA SER A 81 -16.21 -11.12 15.91
C SER A 81 -17.42 -10.90 15.00
N ALA A 82 -18.42 -11.76 15.19
CA ALA A 82 -19.81 -11.50 14.86
C ALA A 82 -20.64 -11.91 16.08
N ALA A 83 -20.71 -11.03 17.08
CA ALA A 83 -21.67 -11.08 18.18
C ALA A 83 -21.91 -9.65 18.70
#